data_AF-A0A925J799-F1
#
_entry.id   AF-A0A925J799-F1
#
_cell.length_a   1.000
_cell.length_b   1.000
_cell.length_c   1.000
_cell.angle_alpha   90.00
_cell.angle_beta   90.00
_cell.angle_gamma   90.00
#
_symmetry.space_group_name_H-M   'P 1'
#
loop_
_entity.id
_entity.type
_entity.pdbx_description
1 polymer ?
#
loop_
_entity_poly.entity_id
_entity_poly.type
_entity_poly.pdbx_seq_one_letter_code
_entity_poly.pdbx_strand_id
1 'polypeptide(L)'
;MSYPFSLEFHGNYIHVLHSSGLVLTPKAMEEIWASLAKVCEEYKCGNVLVEASKPERKLDTMAAFDSGIRLSNIKPGISLALCFYDYESDEVSEFFKTVARNRGTRVEFFSNIEDAKKWLDVTKVSPNPKISRIHGVRESKPVLK
;
A
#
# COMPACT_ATOMS: atom_id res chain seq x y z
N MET A 1 -2.53 -14.26 -11.00
CA MET A 1 -2.48 -12.84 -11.42
C MET A 1 -1.13 -12.27 -11.01
N SER A 2 -0.63 -11.26 -11.72
CA SER A 2 0.57 -10.52 -11.31
C SER A 2 0.14 -9.17 -10.75
N TYR A 3 0.65 -8.81 -9.58
CA TYR A 3 0.48 -7.48 -8.98
C TYR A 3 1.78 -6.67 -9.15
N PRO A 4 1.73 -5.33 -9.09
CA PRO A 4 2.94 -4.49 -9.13
C PRO A 4 3.74 -4.51 -7.81
N PHE A 5 3.38 -5.40 -6.89
CA PHE A 5 3.94 -5.55 -5.55
C PHE A 5 3.90 -7.02 -5.13
N SER A 6 4.70 -7.35 -4.12
CA SER A 6 4.56 -8.63 -3.40
C SER A 6 3.50 -8.49 -2.31
N LEU A 7 2.84 -9.60 -1.95
CA LEU A 7 1.83 -9.59 -0.90
C LEU A 7 1.96 -10.79 0.03
N GLU A 8 1.64 -10.57 1.29
CA GLU A 8 1.52 -11.60 2.32
C GLU A 8 0.23 -11.38 3.10
N PHE A 9 -0.57 -12.44 3.27
CA PHE A 9 -1.77 -12.36 4.09
C PHE A 9 -1.51 -12.95 5.47
N HIS A 10 -1.78 -12.15 6.51
CA HIS A 10 -1.50 -12.48 7.91
C HIS A 10 -2.80 -12.77 8.69
N GLY A 11 -3.86 -13.18 8.00
CA GLY A 11 -5.15 -13.56 8.62
C GLY A 11 -6.07 -12.38 8.94
N ASN A 12 -5.56 -11.31 9.56
CA ASN A 12 -6.34 -10.11 9.90
C ASN A 12 -5.83 -8.82 9.24
N TYR A 13 -4.70 -8.88 8.52
CA TYR A 13 -4.25 -7.82 7.61
C TYR A 13 -3.56 -8.39 6.38
N ILE A 14 -3.52 -7.56 5.33
CA ILE A 14 -2.72 -7.78 4.13
C ILE A 14 -1.46 -6.94 4.26
N HIS A 15 -0.30 -7.57 4.11
CA HIS A 15 0.98 -6.90 3.99
C HIS A 15 1.37 -6.80 2.52
N VAL A 16 1.55 -5.58 2.02
CA VAL A 16 1.98 -5.29 0.65
C VAL A 16 3.40 -4.74 0.69
N LEU A 17 4.30 -5.37 -0.06
CA LEU A 17 5.70 -4.96 -0.13
C LEU A 17 6.03 -4.46 -1.53
N HIS A 18 6.47 -3.20 -1.62
CA HIS A 18 6.99 -2.63 -2.84
C HIS A 18 8.52 -2.73 -2.89
N SER A 19 9.05 -2.99 -4.09
CA SER A 19 10.50 -2.93 -4.31
C SER A 19 11.04 -1.51 -4.14
N SER A 20 12.34 -1.40 -3.87
CA SER A 20 13.05 -0.12 -3.83
C SER A 20 12.82 0.69 -5.12
N GLY A 21 12.71 2.01 -4.99
CA GLY A 21 12.52 2.91 -6.12
C GLY A 21 11.07 3.06 -6.59
N LEU A 22 10.09 2.79 -5.72
CA LEU A 22 8.70 3.08 -5.98
C LEU A 22 8.52 4.58 -6.27
N VAL A 23 7.93 4.91 -7.43
CA VAL A 23 7.58 6.29 -7.79
C VAL A 23 6.06 6.44 -7.79
N LEU A 24 5.54 7.26 -6.86
CA LEU A 24 4.12 7.54 -6.72
C LEU A 24 3.69 8.57 -7.76
N THR A 25 3.44 8.11 -8.99
CA THR A 25 2.83 8.89 -10.08
C THR A 25 1.32 8.65 -10.12
N PRO A 26 0.50 9.53 -10.75
CA PRO A 26 -0.95 9.32 -10.83
C PRO A 26 -1.32 7.96 -11.43
N LYS A 27 -0.62 7.56 -12.50
CA LYS A 27 -0.79 6.25 -13.15
C LYS A 27 -0.40 5.08 -12.25
N ALA A 28 0.73 5.18 -11.55
CA ALA A 28 1.16 4.13 -10.62
C ALA A 28 0.15 3.96 -9.48
N MET A 29 -0.37 5.07 -8.93
CA MET A 29 -1.39 5.00 -7.88
C MET A 29 -2.69 4.36 -8.36
N GLU A 30 -3.13 4.65 -9.59
CA GLU A 30 -4.29 3.99 -10.19
C GLU A 30 -4.11 2.47 -10.28
N GLU A 31 -2.96 2.01 -10.76
CA GLU A 31 -2.63 0.58 -10.86
C GLU A 31 -2.55 -0.09 -9.48
N ILE A 32 -1.96 0.60 -8.49
CA ILE A 32 -1.85 0.13 -7.11
C ILE A 32 -3.24 0.01 -6.48
N TRP A 33 -4.09 1.03 -6.59
CA TRP A 33 -5.45 1.01 -6.03
C TRP A 33 -6.34 -0.05 -6.66
N ALA A 34 -6.28 -0.21 -7.99
CA ALA A 34 -7.01 -1.27 -8.68
C ALA A 34 -6.54 -2.67 -8.24
N SER A 35 -5.24 -2.84 -8.00
CA SER A 35 -4.66 -4.09 -7.52
C SER A 35 -5.07 -4.37 -6.07
N LEU A 36 -4.98 -3.37 -5.20
CA LEU A 36 -5.40 -3.46 -3.79
C LEU A 36 -6.89 -3.76 -3.64
N ALA A 37 -7.75 -3.24 -4.52
CA ALA A 37 -9.16 -3.58 -4.51
C ALA A 37 -9.44 -5.06 -4.74
N LYS A 38 -8.77 -5.64 -5.73
CA LYS A 38 -8.86 -7.09 -6.00
C LYS A 38 -8.37 -7.90 -4.80
N VAL A 39 -7.25 -7.50 -4.20
CA VAL A 39 -6.67 -8.21 -3.04
C VAL A 39 -7.60 -8.10 -1.82
N CYS A 40 -8.13 -6.91 -1.52
CA CYS A 40 -9.07 -6.72 -0.41
C CYS A 40 -10.36 -7.52 -0.60
N GLU A 41 -10.83 -7.65 -1.84
CA GLU A 41 -11.99 -8.47 -2.19
C GLU A 41 -11.71 -9.97 -2.06
N GLU A 42 -10.53 -10.42 -2.50
CA GLU A 42 -10.11 -11.83 -2.45
C GLU A 42 -9.96 -12.31 -1.01
N TYR A 43 -9.24 -11.55 -0.16
CA TYR A 43 -8.99 -11.91 1.23
C TYR A 43 -10.10 -11.47 2.19
N LYS A 44 -11.14 -10.79 1.69
CA LYS A 44 -12.21 -10.16 2.50
C LYS A 44 -11.68 -9.32 3.67
N CYS A 45 -10.53 -8.69 3.47
CA CYS A 45 -9.79 -7.96 4.50
C CYS A 45 -9.73 -6.47 4.15
N GLY A 46 -9.89 -5.62 5.17
CA GLY A 46 -9.83 -4.16 5.04
C GLY A 46 -8.65 -3.51 5.78
N ASN A 47 -7.81 -4.29 6.45
CA ASN A 47 -6.60 -3.79 7.09
C ASN A 47 -5.43 -4.07 6.14
N VAL A 48 -4.77 -2.99 5.69
CA VAL A 48 -3.68 -3.09 4.73
C VAL A 48 -2.48 -2.34 5.28
N LEU A 49 -1.36 -3.05 5.38
CA LEU A 49 -0.04 -2.48 5.62
C LEU A 49 0.70 -2.44 4.28
N VAL A 50 1.16 -1.27 3.87
CA VAL A 50 2.01 -1.10 2.69
C VAL A 50 3.40 -0.71 3.17
N GLU A 51 4.39 -1.47 2.78
CA GLU A 51 5.80 -1.24 3.10
C GLU A 51 6.56 -0.84 1.83
N ALA A 52 7.32 0.24 1.93
CA ALA A 52 8.21 0.69 0.86
C ALA A 52 9.45 1.41 1.45
N SER A 53 10.59 1.24 0.79
CA SER A 53 11.81 1.98 1.12
C SER A 53 11.96 3.18 0.19
N LYS A 54 11.97 4.38 0.77
CA LYS A 54 12.23 5.67 0.13
C LYS A 54 11.42 5.89 -1.16
N PRO A 55 10.07 5.83 -1.11
CA PRO A 55 9.27 6.12 -2.28
C PRO A 55 9.44 7.59 -2.72
N GLU A 56 9.56 7.82 -4.02
CA GLU A 56 9.59 9.16 -4.60
C GLU A 56 8.15 9.59 -4.94
N ARG A 57 7.68 10.71 -4.39
CA ARG A 57 6.35 11.23 -4.72
C ARG A 57 6.40 12.16 -5.93
N LYS A 58 5.59 11.85 -6.95
CA LYS A 58 5.32 12.70 -8.13
C LYS A 58 3.82 12.93 -8.29
N LEU A 59 3.18 13.32 -7.19
CA LEU A 59 1.77 13.72 -7.15
C LEU A 59 1.70 15.20 -6.78
N ASP A 60 0.99 16.00 -7.56
CA ASP A 60 0.56 17.31 -7.11
C ASP A 60 -0.70 17.20 -6.22
N THR A 61 -1.22 18.34 -5.77
CA THR A 61 -2.40 18.41 -4.92
C THR A 61 -3.65 17.80 -5.59
N MET A 62 -3.84 18.01 -6.90
CA MET A 62 -4.99 17.45 -7.62
C MET A 62 -4.88 15.93 -7.76
N ALA A 63 -3.71 15.42 -8.10
CA ALA A 63 -3.44 14.00 -8.16
C ALA A 63 -3.57 13.33 -6.78
N ALA A 64 -3.16 14.02 -5.71
CA ALA A 64 -3.35 13.55 -4.33
C ALA A 64 -4.84 13.50 -3.95
N PHE A 65 -5.63 14.50 -4.36
CA PHE A 65 -7.08 14.49 -4.19
C PHE A 65 -7.72 13.29 -4.90
N ASP A 66 -7.43 13.10 -6.18
CA ASP A 66 -7.97 11.99 -6.97
C ASP A 66 -7.54 10.63 -6.40
N SER A 67 -6.28 10.53 -5.96
CA SER A 67 -5.76 9.34 -5.31
C SER A 67 -6.52 9.03 -4.01
N GLY A 68 -6.82 10.03 -3.19
CA GLY A 68 -7.61 9.88 -1.95
C GLY A 68 -9.04 9.41 -2.21
N ILE A 69 -9.68 9.95 -3.26
CA ILE A 69 -11.01 9.47 -3.71
C ILE A 69 -10.94 8.00 -4.12
N ARG A 70 -9.99 7.66 -4.99
CA ARG A 70 -9.84 6.30 -5.53
C ARG A 70 -9.59 5.29 -4.42
N LEU A 71 -8.69 5.59 -3.49
CA LEU A 71 -8.45 4.77 -2.30
C LEU A 71 -9.75 4.52 -1.53
N SER A 72 -10.55 5.56 -1.27
CA SER A 72 -11.78 5.40 -0.51
C SER A 72 -12.86 4.55 -1.20
N ASN A 73 -12.78 4.42 -2.53
CA ASN A 73 -13.69 3.60 -3.31
C ASN A 73 -13.26 2.13 -3.41
N ILE A 74 -12.05 1.78 -2.94
CA ILE A 74 -11.56 0.39 -2.99
C ILE A 74 -12.46 -0.53 -2.16
N LYS A 75 -12.71 -0.16 -0.91
CA LYS A 75 -13.54 -0.93 0.03
C LYS A 75 -14.02 0.01 1.14
N PRO A 76 -15.33 0.01 1.47
CA PRO A 76 -15.83 0.77 2.61
C PRO A 76 -15.11 0.39 3.91
N GLY A 77 -14.65 1.40 4.66
CA GLY A 77 -14.02 1.22 5.97
C GLY A 77 -12.59 0.67 5.95
N ILE A 78 -11.90 0.71 4.80
CA ILE A 78 -10.49 0.29 4.73
C ILE A 78 -9.61 1.11 5.69
N SER A 79 -8.67 0.44 6.36
CA SER A 79 -7.61 1.04 7.17
C SER A 79 -6.27 0.73 6.51
N LEU A 80 -5.59 1.78 6.05
CA LEU A 80 -4.35 1.70 5.28
C LEU A 80 -3.21 2.33 6.09
N ALA A 81 -2.23 1.52 6.49
CA ALA A 81 -0.98 2.00 7.08
C ALA A 81 0.11 2.02 6.01
N LEU A 82 0.70 3.17 5.76
CA LEU A 82 1.78 3.38 4.78
C LEU A 82 3.11 3.47 5.55
N CYS A 83 3.79 2.34 5.70
CA CYS A 83 5.12 2.27 6.31
C CYS A 83 6.19 2.59 5.26
N PHE A 84 6.50 3.88 5.11
CA PHE A 84 7.46 4.38 4.13
C PHE A 84 8.73 4.82 4.83
N TYR A 85 9.79 4.02 4.71
CA TYR A 85 11.10 4.36 5.28
C TYR A 85 11.73 5.51 4.50
N ASP A 86 12.39 6.43 5.21
CA ASP A 86 13.01 7.63 4.63
C ASP A 86 12.07 8.47 3.75
N TYR A 87 10.77 8.48 4.09
CA TYR A 87 9.76 9.32 3.48
C TYR A 87 9.31 10.38 4.48
N GLU A 88 9.42 11.64 4.10
CA GLU A 88 8.90 12.76 4.89
C GLU A 88 7.52 13.14 4.35
N SER A 89 6.49 12.97 5.19
CA SER A 89 5.15 13.42 4.87
C SER A 89 5.09 14.95 4.91
N ASP A 90 4.41 15.51 3.93
CA ASP A 90 4.24 16.95 3.74
C ASP A 90 2.75 17.34 3.63
N GLU A 91 2.47 18.59 3.29
CA GLU A 91 1.10 19.09 3.13
C GLU A 91 0.28 18.28 2.11
N VAL A 92 0.90 17.79 1.03
CA VAL A 92 0.22 16.96 0.02
C VAL A 92 -0.14 15.60 0.60
N SER A 93 0.74 15.03 1.43
CA SER A 93 0.51 13.76 2.14
C SER A 93 -0.65 13.88 3.15
N GLU A 94 -0.67 14.97 3.92
CA GLU A 94 -1.75 15.27 4.87
C GLU A 94 -3.08 15.58 4.18
N PHE A 95 -3.03 16.26 3.03
CA PHE A 95 -4.20 16.52 2.22
C PHE A 95 -4.82 15.22 1.69
N PHE A 96 -3.99 14.32 1.14
CA PHE A 96 -4.43 12.97 0.74
C PHE A 96 -5.11 12.21 1.89
N LYS A 97 -4.51 12.20 3.09
CA LYS A 97 -5.10 11.59 4.29
C LYS A 97 -6.47 12.18 4.61
N THR A 98 -6.59 13.51 4.56
CA THR A 98 -7.83 14.23 4.84
C THR A 98 -8.93 13.86 3.83
N VAL A 99 -8.59 13.81 2.54
CA VAL A 99 -9.51 13.43 1.46
C VAL A 99 -10.03 12.00 1.66
N ALA A 100 -9.15 11.05 1.98
CA ALA A 100 -9.53 9.67 2.25
C ALA A 100 -10.39 9.55 3.54
N ARG A 101 -10.00 10.25 4.61
CA ARG A 101 -10.71 10.25 5.89
C ARG A 101 -12.13 10.78 5.78
N ASN A 102 -12.33 11.87 5.04
CA ASN A 102 -13.65 12.45 4.80
C ASN A 102 -14.61 11.50 4.05
N ARG A 103 -14.08 10.38 3.52
CA ARG A 103 -14.82 9.33 2.80
C ARG A 103 -14.82 7.99 3.55
N GLY A 104 -14.54 8.01 4.85
CA GLY A 104 -14.63 6.84 5.72
C GLY A 104 -13.45 5.87 5.62
N THR A 105 -12.34 6.29 5.01
CA THR A 105 -11.10 5.51 4.96
C THR A 105 -10.07 6.04 5.94
N ARG A 106 -9.49 5.16 6.75
CA ARG A 106 -8.40 5.54 7.66
C ARG A 106 -7.07 5.38 6.94
N VAL A 107 -6.24 6.41 6.94
CA VAL A 107 -4.90 6.36 6.35
C VAL A 107 -3.92 7.03 7.30
N GLU A 108 -2.75 6.42 7.48
CA GLU A 108 -1.66 7.03 8.23
C GLU A 108 -0.29 6.60 7.68
N PHE A 109 0.69 7.52 7.76
CA PHE A 109 2.08 7.27 7.38
C PHE A 109 2.91 6.92 8.61
N PHE A 110 3.82 5.97 8.45
CA PHE A 110 4.73 5.51 9.49
C PHE A 110 6.14 5.37 8.93
N SER A 111 7.13 5.64 9.78
CA SER A 111 8.54 5.32 9.52
C SER A 111 8.96 4.01 10.21
N ASN A 112 8.05 3.37 10.94
CA ASN A 112 8.28 2.15 11.71
C ASN A 112 7.12 1.15 11.52
N ILE A 113 7.47 -0.09 11.21
CA ILE A 113 6.49 -1.14 10.90
C ILE A 113 5.69 -1.60 12.13
N GLU A 114 6.29 -1.57 13.32
CA GLU A 114 5.63 -1.98 14.55
C GLU A 114 4.58 -0.95 14.98
N ASP A 115 4.86 0.35 14.78
CA ASP A 115 3.87 1.41 15.01
C ASP A 115 2.71 1.30 14.02
N ALA A 116 3.00 1.00 12.75
CA ALA A 116 1.99 0.77 11.72
C ALA A 116 1.08 -0.43 12.07
N LYS A 117 1.66 -1.56 12.50
CA LYS A 117 0.91 -2.74 12.95
C LYS A 117 0.08 -2.43 14.20
N LYS A 118 0.62 -1.67 15.15
CA LYS A 118 -0.11 -1.25 16.35
C LYS A 118 -1.31 -0.37 16.01
N TRP A 119 -1.16 0.57 15.07
CA TRP A 119 -2.26 1.44 14.64
C TRP A 119 -3.36 0.68 13.87
N LEU A 120 -2.99 -0.37 13.14
CA LEU A 120 -3.92 -1.31 12.52
C LEU A 120 -4.56 -2.29 13.51
N ASP A 121 -4.12 -2.31 14.78
CA ASP A 121 -4.52 -3.28 15.81
C ASP A 121 -4.22 -4.75 15.43
N VAL A 122 -3.04 -5.00 14.83
CA VAL A 122 -2.64 -6.33 14.33
C VAL A 122 -1.35 -6.88 14.94
N THR A 123 -0.94 -6.38 16.11
CA THR A 123 0.30 -6.78 16.81
C THR A 123 0.30 -8.23 17.32
N LYS A 124 -0.84 -8.92 17.26
CA LYS A 124 -1.00 -10.32 17.69
C LYS A 124 -1.36 -11.21 16.51
N VAL A 125 -0.39 -11.51 15.64
CA VAL A 125 -0.53 -12.59 14.67
C VAL A 125 0.68 -13.52 14.80
N SER A 126 0.42 -14.75 15.25
CA SER A 126 1.39 -15.85 15.22
C SER A 126 1.78 -16.19 13.77
N PRO A 127 3.02 -16.62 13.52
CA PRO A 127 3.47 -16.98 12.18
C PRO A 127 2.67 -18.18 11.68
N ASN A 128 1.71 -17.97 10.77
CA ASN A 128 1.08 -19.04 10.03
C ASN A 128 1.74 -19.14 8.65
N PRO A 129 2.48 -20.22 8.34
CA PRO A 129 3.25 -20.35 7.12
C PRO A 129 2.34 -20.75 5.96
N LYS A 130 1.50 -19.83 5.48
CA LYS A 130 0.99 -19.88 4.11
C LYS A 130 1.50 -18.65 3.37
N ILE A 131 2.83 -18.63 3.21
CA ILE A 131 3.54 -17.67 2.38
C ILE A 131 3.22 -18.03 0.93
N SER A 132 2.18 -17.42 0.37
CA SER A 132 1.97 -17.40 -1.08
C SER A 132 2.84 -16.29 -1.68
N ARG A 133 4.16 -16.51 -1.75
CA ARG A 133 5.10 -15.62 -2.44
C ARG A 133 4.86 -15.69 -3.95
N ILE A 134 3.94 -14.87 -4.46
CA ILE A 134 3.81 -14.64 -5.91
C ILE A 134 4.86 -13.63 -6.33
N HIS A 135 6.02 -14.13 -6.78
CA HIS A 135 7.08 -13.30 -7.37
C HIS A 135 6.65 -12.85 -8.76
N GLY A 136 6.28 -11.59 -8.88
CA GLY A 136 6.11 -10.90 -10.17
C GLY A 136 7.31 -10.01 -10.46
N VAL A 137 8.50 -10.57 -10.69
CA VAL A 137 9.65 -9.82 -11.21
C VAL A 137 10.22 -10.57 -12.41
N ARG A 138 10.08 -9.96 -13.59
CA ARG A 138 10.62 -10.47 -14.84
C ARG A 138 12.10 -10.10 -14.89
N GLU A 139 12.98 -11.03 -14.54
CA GLU A 139 14.41 -10.86 -14.77
C GLU A 139 14.71 -10.92 -16.28
N SER A 140 15.12 -9.79 -16.83
CA SER A 140 15.72 -9.68 -18.16
C SER A 140 17.08 -10.37 -18.13
N LYS A 141 17.21 -11.54 -18.75
CA LYS A 141 18.53 -12.16 -18.98
C LYS A 141 19.37 -11.29 -19.92
N PRO A 142 20.66 -11.06 -19.66
CA PRO A 142 21.55 -10.46 -20.64
C PRO A 142 21.81 -11.46 -21.76
N VAL A 143 21.54 -11.05 -23.01
CA VAL A 143 21.94 -11.78 -24.21
C VAL A 143 23.43 -11.52 -24.42
N LEU A 144 24.26 -12.52 -24.14
CA LEU A 144 25.64 -12.57 -24.65
C LEU A 144 25.61 -13.09 -26.09
N LYS A 145 26.06 -12.25 -27.03
CA LYS A 145 26.67 -12.67 -28.29
C LYS A 145 27.84 -11.76 -28.57
#